data_AF-A0A842Q2W5-F1
#
_entry.id   AF-A0A842Q2W5-F1
#
_cell.length_a   1.000
_cell.length_b   1.000
_cell.length_c   1.000
_cell.angle_alpha   90.00
_cell.angle_beta   90.00
_cell.angle_gamma   90.00
#
_symmetry.space_group_name_H-M   'P 1'
#
loop_
_entity.id
_entity.type
_entity.pdbx_description
1 polymer ?
#
loop_
_entity_poly.entity_id
_entity_poly.type
_entity_poly.pdbx_seq_one_letter_code
_entity_poly.pdbx_strand_id
1 'polypeptide(L)'
;MESQKTSKLFILYCSLAGFISAWAISGLLVIVDLISGTPPGTFFAVIGISIGFTDTTTAQYIGFALHVLTGITAGNIFGQLAIFWRNIAPYNARYGVPRGLIVGIALW
;
A
#
# COMPACT_ATOMS: atom_id res chain seq x y z
N MET A 1 -0.91 -29.87 8.51
CA MET A 1 -1.98 -28.99 7.97
C MET A 1 -2.13 -27.68 8.75
N GLU A 2 -2.00 -27.68 10.07
CA GLU A 2 -2.22 -26.49 10.91
C GLU A 2 -1.23 -25.33 10.66
N SER A 3 0.07 -25.63 10.56
CA SER A 3 1.11 -24.62 10.25
C SER A 3 0.90 -23.92 8.91
N GLN A 4 0.42 -24.63 7.88
CA GLN A 4 0.12 -24.06 6.56
C GLN A 4 -1.09 -23.11 6.59
N LYS A 5 -2.09 -23.41 7.43
CA LYS A 5 -3.27 -22.56 7.63
C LYS A 5 -2.89 -21.24 8.30
N THR A 6 -2.00 -21.29 9.30
CA THR A 6 -1.49 -20.12 10.00
C THR A 6 -0.65 -19.20 9.09
N SER A 7 0.19 -19.77 8.22
CA SER A 7 0.98 -19.00 7.26
C SER A 7 0.11 -18.27 6.23
N LYS A 8 -0.92 -18.92 5.68
CA LYS A 8 -1.85 -18.28 4.74
C LYS A 8 -2.62 -17.13 5.39
N LEU A 9 -3.06 -17.32 6.63
CA LEU A 9 -3.77 -16.30 7.40
C LEU A 9 -2.86 -15.08 7.68
N PHE A 10 -1.59 -15.31 7.99
CA PHE A 10 -0.61 -14.24 8.17
C PHE A 10 -0.41 -13.41 6.89
N ILE A 11 -0.22 -14.05 5.73
CA ILE A 11 -0.09 -13.35 4.44
C ILE A 11 -1.35 -12.52 4.14
N LEU A 12 -2.54 -13.05 4.46
CA LEU A 12 -3.79 -12.33 4.29
C LEU A 12 -3.84 -11.07 5.18
N TYR A 13 -3.42 -11.17 6.44
CA TYR A 13 -3.33 -10.00 7.32
C TYR A 13 -2.34 -8.96 6.81
N CYS A 14 -1.19 -9.36 6.27
CA CYS A 14 -0.25 -8.41 5.66
C CYS A 14 -0.84 -7.75 4.41
N SER A 15 -1.59 -8.48 3.59
CA SER A 15 -2.29 -7.94 2.41
C SER A 15 -3.36 -6.91 2.82
N LEU A 16 -4.13 -7.21 3.88
CA LEU A 16 -5.12 -6.28 4.44
C LEU A 16 -4.46 -5.05 5.06
N ALA A 17 -3.32 -5.20 5.73
CA ALA A 17 -2.56 -4.08 6.24
C ALA A 17 -2.09 -3.15 5.09
N GLY A 18 -1.62 -3.73 3.98
CA GLY A 18 -1.26 -2.99 2.78
C GLY A 18 -2.44 -2.27 2.11
N PHE A 19 -3.63 -2.88 2.11
CA PHE A 19 -4.86 -2.22 1.68
C PHE A 19 -5.21 -1.02 2.55
N ILE A 20 -5.20 -1.18 3.88
CA ILE A 20 -5.51 -0.11 4.83
C ILE A 20 -4.49 1.03 4.72
N SER A 21 -3.20 0.72 4.58
CA SER A 21 -2.17 1.74 4.41
C SER A 21 -2.34 2.50 3.10
N ALA A 22 -2.66 1.82 1.99
CA ALA A 22 -2.93 2.48 0.72
C ALA A 22 -4.09 3.47 0.85
N TRP A 23 -5.18 3.10 1.53
CA TRP A 23 -6.29 4.00 1.82
C TRP A 23 -5.90 5.21 2.67
N ALA A 24 -5.11 4.99 3.72
CA ALA A 24 -4.63 6.08 4.57
C ALA A 24 -3.76 7.07 3.79
N ILE A 25 -2.85 6.56 2.96
CA ILE A 25 -1.99 7.37 2.09
C ILE A 25 -2.85 8.09 1.04
N SER A 26 -3.90 7.46 0.51
CA SER A 26 -4.79 8.11 -0.45
C SER A 26 -5.48 9.33 0.14
N GLY A 27 -5.95 9.24 1.39
CA GLY A 27 -6.50 10.40 2.09
C GLY A 27 -5.47 11.52 2.23
N LEU A 28 -4.21 11.17 2.54
CA LEU A 28 -3.12 12.13 2.63
C LEU A 28 -2.81 12.79 1.27
N LEU A 29 -2.78 12.02 0.18
CA LEU A 29 -2.52 12.56 -1.16
C LEU A 29 -3.62 13.54 -1.61
N VAL A 30 -4.88 13.26 -1.28
CA VAL A 30 -5.98 14.21 -1.53
C VAL A 30 -5.81 15.49 -0.71
N ILE A 31 -5.36 15.39 0.55
CA ILE A 31 -5.03 16.58 1.35
C ILE A 31 -3.89 17.38 0.69
N VAL A 32 -2.87 16.71 0.15
CA VAL A 32 -1.79 17.39 -0.59
C VAL A 32 -2.34 18.09 -1.83
N ASP A 33 -3.21 17.43 -2.62
CA ASP A 33 -3.84 18.06 -3.79
C ASP A 33 -4.54 19.38 -3.41
N LEU A 34 -5.29 19.38 -2.30
CA LEU A 34 -6.00 20.55 -1.80
C LEU A 34 -5.05 21.68 -1.37
N ILE A 35 -4.00 21.35 -0.62
CA ILE A 35 -3.00 22.33 -0.15
C ILE A 35 -2.20 22.91 -1.32
N SER A 36 -1.96 22.10 -2.36
CA SER A 36 -1.26 22.52 -3.58
C SER A 36 -2.13 23.30 -4.57
N GLY A 37 -3.44 23.45 -4.30
CA GLY A 37 -4.37 24.16 -5.20
C GLY A 37 -4.68 23.39 -6.49
N THR A 38 -4.41 22.08 -6.51
CA THR A 38 -4.73 21.20 -7.65
C THR A 38 -6.07 20.51 -7.45
N PRO A 39 -6.77 20.10 -8.53
CA PRO A 39 -8.00 19.32 -8.39
C PRO A 39 -7.79 18.05 -7.56
N PRO A 40 -8.73 17.67 -6.66
CA PRO A 40 -8.62 16.45 -5.88
C PRO A 40 -8.50 15.20 -6.77
N GLY A 41 -7.51 14.37 -6.49
CA GLY A 41 -7.19 13.16 -7.27
C GLY A 41 -6.18 13.38 -8.38
N THR A 42 -5.53 14.55 -8.45
CA THR A 42 -4.50 14.85 -9.44
C THR A 42 -3.32 13.88 -9.34
N PHE A 43 -2.86 13.55 -8.12
CA PHE A 43 -1.83 12.52 -7.94
C PHE A 43 -2.20 11.17 -8.58
N PHE A 44 -3.46 10.74 -8.42
CA PHE A 44 -3.92 9.49 -9.04
C PHE A 44 -4.08 9.64 -10.56
N ALA A 45 -4.53 10.79 -11.05
CA ALA A 45 -4.62 11.05 -12.48
C ALA A 45 -3.25 10.94 -13.17
N VAL A 46 -2.18 11.43 -12.53
CA VAL A 46 -0.81 11.28 -13.06
C VAL A 46 -0.43 9.82 -13.27
N ILE A 47 -0.78 8.93 -12.33
CA ILE A 47 -0.54 7.48 -12.46
C ILE A 47 -1.30 6.93 -13.68
N GLY A 48 -2.59 7.24 -13.82
CA GLY A 48 -3.39 6.78 -14.96
C GLY A 48 -2.91 7.32 -16.31
N ILE A 49 -2.56 8.61 -16.37
CA ILE A 49 -2.02 9.24 -17.58
C ILE A 49 -0.69 8.60 -17.98
N SER A 50 0.17 8.28 -16.99
CA SER A 50 1.48 7.65 -17.24
C SER A 50 1.39 6.28 -17.89
N ILE A 51 0.25 5.59 -17.79
CA ILE A 51 0.01 4.30 -18.45
C ILE A 51 -0.94 4.40 -19.65
N GLY A 52 -1.24 5.61 -20.11
CA GLY A 52 -1.91 5.88 -21.39
C GLY A 52 -3.38 6.31 -21.32
N PHE A 53 -3.94 6.56 -20.14
CA PHE A 53 -5.31 7.10 -20.04
C PHE A 53 -5.33 8.62 -20.21
N THR A 54 -5.99 9.12 -21.26
CA THR A 54 -5.98 10.55 -21.60
C THR A 54 -7.11 11.35 -20.97
N ASP A 55 -8.23 10.71 -20.66
CA ASP A 55 -9.34 11.32 -19.91
C ASP A 55 -8.97 11.40 -18.42
N THR A 56 -8.99 12.59 -17.85
CA THR A 56 -8.49 12.85 -16.48
C THR A 56 -9.33 12.14 -15.41
N THR A 57 -10.66 12.09 -15.59
CA THR A 57 -11.56 11.39 -14.67
C THR A 57 -11.30 9.89 -14.66
N THR A 58 -11.20 9.27 -15.84
CA THR A 58 -10.80 7.88 -16.00
C THR A 58 -9.42 7.62 -15.40
N ALA A 59 -8.43 8.44 -15.76
CA ALA A 59 -7.06 8.28 -15.32
C ALA A 59 -6.95 8.33 -13.78
N GLN A 60 -7.71 9.21 -13.13
CA GLN A 60 -7.79 9.28 -11.67
C GLN A 60 -8.30 7.97 -11.06
N TYR A 61 -9.42 7.42 -11.56
CA TYR A 61 -9.96 6.17 -11.02
C TYR A 61 -9.03 4.99 -11.25
N ILE A 62 -8.41 4.91 -12.43
CA ILE A 62 -7.43 3.86 -12.75
C ILE A 62 -6.20 3.99 -11.86
N GLY A 63 -5.65 5.19 -11.71
CA GLY A 63 -4.49 5.45 -10.87
C GLY A 63 -4.76 5.14 -9.40
N PHE A 64 -5.95 5.47 -8.88
CA PHE A 64 -6.37 5.11 -7.53
C PHE A 64 -6.48 3.58 -7.37
N ALA A 65 -7.08 2.89 -8.34
CA ALA A 65 -7.18 1.43 -8.31
C ALA A 65 -5.78 0.79 -8.30
N LEU A 66 -4.85 1.29 -9.12
CA LEU A 66 -3.47 0.81 -9.16
C LEU A 66 -2.70 1.10 -7.86
N HIS A 67 -2.89 2.26 -7.26
CA HIS A 67 -2.34 2.60 -5.96
C HIS A 67 -2.79 1.61 -4.88
N VAL A 68 -4.09 1.31 -4.82
CA VAL A 68 -4.65 0.33 -3.88
C VAL A 68 -4.11 -1.08 -4.15
N LEU A 69 -4.08 -1.50 -5.41
CA LEU A 69 -3.51 -2.80 -5.82
C LEU A 69 -2.02 -2.91 -5.45
N THR A 70 -1.28 -1.82 -5.60
CA THR A 70 0.14 -1.75 -5.22
C THR A 70 0.31 -1.95 -3.71
N GLY A 71 -0.52 -1.29 -2.89
CA GLY A 71 -0.52 -1.49 -1.45
C GLY A 71 -0.85 -2.93 -1.03
N ILE A 72 -1.90 -3.53 -1.60
CA ILE A 72 -2.26 -4.93 -1.37
C ILE A 72 -1.08 -5.85 -1.73
N THR A 73 -0.50 -5.64 -2.90
CA THR A 73 0.60 -6.46 -3.43
C THR A 73 1.85 -6.32 -2.58
N ALA A 74 2.23 -5.11 -2.18
CA ALA A 74 3.35 -4.86 -1.28
C ALA A 74 3.15 -5.55 0.08
N GLY A 75 1.95 -5.46 0.65
CA GLY A 75 1.59 -6.17 1.88
C GLY A 75 1.69 -7.69 1.73
N ASN A 76 1.21 -8.24 0.61
CA ASN A 76 1.31 -9.67 0.33
C ASN A 76 2.77 -10.15 0.21
N ILE A 77 3.58 -9.45 -0.60
CA ILE A 77 5.01 -9.73 -0.80
C ILE A 77 5.73 -9.68 0.55
N PHE A 78 5.47 -8.65 1.37
CA PHE A 78 6.03 -8.56 2.71
C PHE A 78 5.66 -9.79 3.56
N GLY A 79 4.39 -10.20 3.55
CA GLY A 79 3.93 -11.40 4.28
C GLY A 79 4.64 -12.68 3.84
N GLN A 80 4.87 -12.87 2.54
CA GLN A 80 5.60 -14.02 2.00
C GLN A 80 7.08 -13.99 2.42
N LEU A 81 7.74 -12.84 2.26
CA LEU A 81 9.13 -12.65 2.67
C LEU A 81 9.31 -12.84 4.17
N ALA A 82 8.37 -12.36 4.99
CA ALA A 82 8.38 -12.48 6.44
C ALA A 82 8.27 -13.94 6.91
N ILE A 83 7.59 -14.80 6.15
CA ILE A 83 7.55 -16.25 6.43
C ILE A 83 8.87 -16.91 6.05
N PHE A 84 9.45 -16.54 4.90
CA PHE A 84 10.71 -17.11 4.42
C PHE A 84 11.91 -16.67 5.28
N TRP A 85 11.93 -15.40 5.68
CA TRP A 85 13.01 -14.79 6.44
C TRP A 85 12.48 -14.25 7.77
N ARG A 86 12.24 -15.17 8.71
CA ARG A 86 11.68 -14.89 10.05
C ARG A 86 12.31 -13.68 10.77
N ASN A 87 13.60 -13.39 10.56
CA ASN A 87 14.28 -12.26 11.21
C ASN A 87 13.87 -10.87 10.70
N ILE A 88 13.23 -10.75 9.53
CA ILE A 88 12.78 -9.46 9.00
C ILE A 88 11.43 -9.04 9.58
N ALA A 89 10.61 -10.00 10.00
CA ALA A 89 9.29 -9.76 10.54
C ALA A 89 9.40 -9.30 11.99
N PRO A 90 8.96 -8.08 12.33
CA PRO A 90 8.98 -7.65 13.71
C PRO A 90 7.82 -8.31 14.47
N TYR A 91 8.09 -9.43 15.12
CA TYR A 91 7.08 -10.15 15.92
C TYR A 91 6.68 -9.44 17.23
N ASN A 92 7.39 -8.38 17.61
CA ASN A 92 7.11 -7.60 18.81
C ASN A 92 6.64 -6.19 18.43
N ALA A 93 5.44 -5.81 18.87
CA ALA A 93 4.81 -4.52 18.58
C ALA A 93 5.71 -3.31 18.90
N ARG A 94 6.54 -3.38 19.96
CA ARG A 94 7.47 -2.31 20.35
C ARG A 94 8.51 -2.01 19.26
N TYR A 95 8.94 -3.03 18.51
CA TYR A 95 9.89 -2.90 17.41
C TYR A 95 9.22 -2.90 16.04
N GLY A 96 7.95 -3.36 15.96
CA GLY A 96 7.19 -3.44 14.72
C GLY A 96 6.67 -2.11 14.22
N VAL A 97 6.20 -1.24 15.11
CA VAL A 97 5.74 0.10 14.73
C VAL A 97 6.86 0.94 14.08
N PRO A 98 8.04 1.14 14.70
CA PRO A 98 9.08 1.95 14.09
C PRO A 98 9.66 1.33 12.81
N ARG A 99 9.82 -0.01 12.75
CA ARG A 99 10.29 -0.68 11.52
C ARG A 99 9.25 -0.60 10.40
N GLY A 100 7.97 -0.76 10.72
CA GLY A 100 6.87 -0.59 9.78
C GLY A 100 6.81 0.83 9.21
N LEU A 101 7.04 1.85 10.04
CA LEU A 101 7.15 3.23 9.59
C LEU A 101 8.33 3.43 8.62
N ILE A 102 9.53 2.97 8.98
CA ILE A 102 10.72 3.08 8.13
C ILE A 102 10.51 2.40 6.78
N VAL A 103 9.99 1.17 6.79
CA VAL A 103 9.68 0.42 5.56
C VAL A 103 8.60 1.12 4.75
N GLY A 104 7.57 1.66 5.41
CA GLY A 104 6.52 2.44 4.76
C GLY A 104 7.07 3.68 4.06
N ILE A 105 7.90 4.47 4.74
CA ILE A 105 8.57 5.67 4.17
C ILE A 105 9.53 5.29 3.04
N ALA A 106 10.21 4.14 3.12
CA ALA A 106 11.15 3.73 2.07
C ALA A 106 10.46 3.21 0.79
N LEU A 107 9.22 2.73 0.91
CA LEU A 107 8.46 2.12 -0.19
C LEU A 107 7.53 3.11 -0.91
N TRP A 108 7.16 4.22 -0.27
CA TRP A 108 6.20 5.21 -0.76
C TRP A 108 6.86 6.55 -1.01
#